data_AF-A0AAU5DHN6-F1
#
_entry.id   AF-A0AAU5DHN6-F1
#
_cell.length_a   1.000
_cell.length_b   1.000
_cell.length_c   1.000
_cell.angle_alpha   90.00
_cell.angle_beta   90.00
_cell.angle_gamma   90.00
#
_symmetry.space_group_name_H-M   'P 1'
#
loop_
_entity.id
_entity.type
_entity.pdbx_description
1 polymer ?
#
loop_
_entity_poly.entity_id
_entity_poly.type
_entity_poly.pdbx_seq_one_letter_code
_entity_poly.pdbx_strand_id
1 'polypeptide(L)'
;MDQRAIQRQAEIRTLIDSDALTLEQARAALRDLLDVTATAQTGPDVTSYGYGMDLPREVVDAEYAARESVGYDLDEALVRALRPASA
;
A
#
# COMPACT_ATOMS: atom_id res chain seq x y z
N MET A 1 -13.52 1.53 -9.24
CA MET A 1 -12.63 1.90 -8.12
C MET A 1 -13.28 1.44 -6.83
N ASP A 2 -12.53 0.73 -5.98
CA ASP A 2 -13.01 0.31 -4.66
C ASP A 2 -13.26 1.52 -3.76
N GLN A 3 -14.49 1.63 -3.24
CA GLN A 3 -14.92 2.70 -2.36
C GLN A 3 -14.14 2.71 -1.04
N ARG A 4 -13.65 1.54 -0.58
CA ARG A 4 -12.84 1.44 0.65
C ARG A 4 -11.42 1.97 0.43
N ALA A 5 -10.82 1.75 -0.74
CA ALA A 5 -9.52 2.33 -1.10
C ALA A 5 -9.60 3.87 -1.11
N ILE A 6 -10.66 4.43 -1.69
CA ILE A 6 -10.88 5.89 -1.73
C ILE A 6 -11.01 6.47 -0.31
N GLN A 7 -11.76 5.80 0.56
CA GLN A 7 -11.93 6.23 1.96
C GLN A 7 -10.61 6.20 2.74
N ARG A 8 -9.81 5.14 2.60
CA ARG A 8 -8.49 5.02 3.24
C ARG A 8 -7.53 6.11 2.77
N GLN A 9 -7.46 6.37 1.47
CA GLN A 9 -6.62 7.43 0.91
C GLN A 9 -7.03 8.83 1.40
N ALA A 10 -8.33 9.07 1.60
CA ALA A 10 -8.81 10.33 2.19
C ALA A 10 -8.43 10.48 3.67
N GLU A 11 -8.51 9.40 4.44
CA GLU A 11 -8.07 9.35 5.86
C GLU A 11 -6.57 9.63 5.97
N ILE A 12 -5.74 8.95 5.18
CA ILE A 12 -4.28 9.13 5.18
C ILE A 12 -3.92 10.60 4.89
N ARG A 13 -4.54 11.22 3.88
CA ARG A 13 -4.31 12.64 3.58
C ARG A 13 -4.68 13.55 4.74
N THR A 14 -5.82 13.29 5.37
CA THR A 14 -6.26 14.07 6.54
C THR A 14 -5.29 13.94 7.70
N LEU A 15 -4.71 12.75 7.93
CA LEU A 15 -3.71 12.53 8.97
C LEU A 15 -2.39 13.26 8.66
N ILE A 16 -1.93 13.23 7.41
CA ILE A 16 -0.72 13.93 6.95
C ILE A 16 -0.86 15.44 7.07
N ASP A 17 -2.02 15.98 6.66
CA ASP A 17 -2.30 17.42 6.66
C ASP A 17 -2.65 17.95 8.06
N SER A 18 -2.72 17.08 9.08
CA SER A 18 -3.01 17.49 10.45
C SER A 18 -1.77 18.05 11.16
N ASP A 19 -1.97 19.13 11.93
CA ASP A 19 -0.93 19.67 12.83
C ASP A 19 -0.59 18.73 14.00
N ALA A 20 -1.30 17.60 14.13
CA ALA A 20 -1.10 16.62 15.19
C ALA A 20 0.00 15.60 14.88
N LEU A 21 0.50 15.56 13.65
CA LEU A 21 1.50 14.57 13.24
C LEU A 21 2.88 14.91 13.82
N THR A 22 3.39 14.05 14.69
CA THR A 22 4.74 14.21 15.23
C THR A 22 5.82 13.70 14.25
N LEU A 23 7.04 14.23 14.38
CA LEU A 23 8.19 13.76 13.60
C LEU A 23 8.49 12.28 13.82
N GLU A 24 8.22 11.75 15.03
CA GLU A 24 8.41 10.34 15.35
C GLU A 24 7.43 9.45 14.59
N GLN A 25 6.15 9.83 14.54
CA GLN A 25 5.12 9.13 13.76
C GLN A 25 5.41 9.18 12.27
N ALA A 26 5.82 10.34 11.74
CA ALA A 26 6.23 10.47 10.35
C ALA A 26 7.42 9.54 10.01
N ARG A 27 8.40 9.42 10.92
CA ARG A 27 9.54 8.51 10.76
C ARG A 27 9.12 7.04 10.82
N ALA A 28 8.22 6.67 11.72
CA ALA A 28 7.67 5.32 11.79
C ALA A 28 6.91 4.96 10.51
N ALA A 29 6.07 5.88 10.01
CA ALA A 29 5.33 5.70 8.78
C ALA A 29 6.25 5.48 7.56
N LEU A 30 7.33 6.25 7.46
CA LEU A 30 8.33 6.07 6.39
C LEU A 30 9.04 4.71 6.48
N ARG A 31 9.36 4.23 7.69
CA ARG A 31 9.99 2.91 7.88
C ARG A 31 9.05 1.78 7.48
N ASP A 32 7.81 1.83 7.94
CA ASP A 32 6.81 0.81 7.60
C ASP A 32 6.56 0.77 6.08
N LEU A 33 6.56 1.93 5.41
CA LEU A 33 6.41 2.02 3.96
C LEU A 33 7.62 1.40 3.22
N LEU A 34 8.83 1.61 3.72
CA LEU A 34 10.03 0.96 3.18
C LEU A 34 9.97 -0.57 3.37
N ASP A 35 9.50 -1.07 4.51
CA ASP A 35 9.40 -2.50 4.77
C ASP A 35 8.34 -3.18 3.88
N VAL A 36 7.17 -2.56 3.71
CA VAL A 36 6.11 -3.07 2.83
C VAL A 36 6.59 -3.09 1.37
N THR A 37 7.21 -2.01 0.89
CA THR A 37 7.72 -1.96 -0.49
C THR A 37 8.87 -2.93 -0.73
N ALA A 38 9.78 -3.11 0.23
CA ALA A 38 10.83 -4.12 0.14
C ALA A 38 10.24 -5.54 0.09
N THR A 39 9.24 -5.83 0.91
CA THR A 39 8.55 -7.14 0.92
C THR A 39 7.87 -7.41 -0.43
N ALA A 40 7.17 -6.42 -0.99
CA ALA A 40 6.54 -6.53 -2.30
C ALA A 40 7.57 -6.80 -3.43
N GLN A 41 8.79 -6.26 -3.31
CA GLN A 41 9.89 -6.50 -4.27
C GLN A 41 10.53 -7.88 -4.14
N THR A 42 10.38 -8.56 -3.00
CA THR A 42 10.85 -9.96 -2.83
C THR A 42 9.87 -11.01 -3.35
N GLY A 43 8.66 -10.58 -3.74
CA GLY A 43 7.71 -11.43 -4.46
C GLY A 43 8.23 -11.83 -5.85
N PRO A 44 7.65 -12.87 -6.47
CA PRO A 44 8.04 -13.29 -7.82
C PRO A 44 7.95 -12.11 -8.80
N ASP A 45 8.99 -11.94 -9.62
CA ASP A 45 9.05 -10.86 -10.61
C ASP A 45 7.94 -11.04 -11.66
N VAL A 46 6.95 -10.17 -11.56
CA VAL A 46 5.77 -10.09 -12.41
C VAL A 46 6.13 -9.88 -13.88
N THR A 47 7.29 -9.30 -14.18
CA THR A 47 7.71 -9.07 -15.57
C THR A 47 7.98 -10.37 -16.35
N SER A 48 7.89 -11.54 -15.68
CA SER A 48 7.91 -12.85 -16.33
C SER A 48 6.60 -13.23 -17.06
N TYR A 49 5.50 -12.50 -16.87
CA TYR A 49 4.24 -12.73 -17.60
C TYR A 49 4.29 -12.11 -19.00
N GLY A 50 4.97 -12.82 -19.91
CA GLY A 50 4.94 -12.71 -21.37
C GLY A 50 4.38 -11.44 -22.00
N TYR A 51 5.21 -10.40 -22.12
CA TYR A 51 4.91 -9.26 -23.00
C TYR A 51 4.73 -9.77 -24.45
N GLY A 52 3.50 -9.72 -24.98
CA GLY A 52 3.16 -10.21 -26.32
C GLY A 52 2.60 -11.63 -26.40
N MET A 53 2.25 -12.25 -25.27
CA MET A 53 1.54 -13.54 -25.21
C MET A 53 0.08 -13.32 -24.82
N ASP A 54 -0.86 -14.03 -25.47
CA ASP A 54 -2.24 -14.13 -25.00
C ASP A 54 -2.27 -14.95 -23.70
N LEU A 55 -2.20 -14.26 -22.56
CA LEU A 55 -2.28 -14.89 -21.25
C LEU A 55 -3.74 -15.21 -20.89
N PRO A 56 -4.02 -16.34 -20.23
CA PRO A 56 -5.34 -16.64 -19.68
C PRO A 56 -5.79 -15.53 -18.72
N ARG A 57 -7.09 -15.24 -18.73
CA ARG A 57 -7.69 -14.20 -17.89
C ARG A 57 -7.38 -14.39 -16.41
N GLU A 58 -7.32 -15.64 -15.95
CA GLU A 58 -7.04 -15.99 -14.55
C GLU A 58 -5.66 -15.50 -14.10
N VAL A 59 -4.68 -15.49 -15.01
CA VAL A 59 -3.31 -15.00 -14.74
C VAL A 59 -3.32 -13.48 -14.61
N VAL A 60 -4.06 -12.79 -15.49
CA VAL A 60 -4.19 -11.33 -15.46
C VAL A 60 -4.97 -10.87 -14.21
N ASP A 61 -6.06 -11.56 -13.87
CA ASP A 61 -6.87 -11.23 -12.68
C ASP A 61 -6.08 -11.47 -11.38
N ALA A 62 -5.29 -12.56 -11.30
CA ALA A 62 -4.40 -12.82 -10.16
C ALA A 62 -3.33 -11.74 -9.99
N GLU A 63 -2.79 -11.24 -11.11
CA GLU A 63 -1.82 -10.16 -11.14
C GLU A 63 -2.40 -8.83 -10.63
N TYR A 64 -3.59 -8.46 -11.13
CA TYR A 64 -4.29 -7.27 -10.64
C TYR A 64 -4.60 -7.38 -9.14
N ALA A 65 -5.03 -8.55 -8.66
CA ALA A 65 -5.29 -8.78 -7.24
C ALA A 65 -4.01 -8.67 -6.38
N ALA A 66 -2.87 -9.16 -6.87
CA ALA A 66 -1.59 -9.05 -6.16
C ALA A 66 -1.08 -7.60 -6.06
N ARG A 67 -1.25 -6.78 -7.12
CA ARG A 67 -0.92 -5.35 -7.06
C ARG A 67 -1.86 -4.58 -6.13
N GLU A 68 -3.13 -4.92 -6.18
CA GLU A 68 -4.15 -4.34 -5.32
C GLU A 68 -3.88 -4.65 -3.84
N SER A 69 -3.45 -5.87 -3.51
CA SER A 69 -3.09 -6.23 -2.13
C SER A 69 -1.90 -5.45 -1.60
N VAL A 70 -0.86 -5.22 -2.41
CA VAL A 70 0.27 -4.36 -2.02
C VAL A 70 -0.20 -2.93 -1.72
N GLY A 71 -1.14 -2.40 -2.52
CA GLY A 71 -1.75 -1.10 -2.25
C GLY A 71 -2.50 -1.06 -0.91
N TYR A 72 -3.21 -2.13 -0.57
CA TYR A 72 -3.90 -2.24 0.73
C TYR A 72 -2.93 -2.35 1.91
N ASP A 73 -1.85 -3.11 1.79
CA ASP A 73 -0.84 -3.25 2.84
C ASP A 73 -0.12 -1.92 3.10
N LEU A 74 0.15 -1.14 2.04
CA LEU A 74 0.70 0.21 2.15
C LEU A 74 -0.25 1.16 2.88
N ASP A 75 -1.53 1.16 2.52
CA ASP A 75 -2.55 1.98 3.16
C ASP A 75 -2.67 1.64 4.65
N GLU A 76 -2.66 0.35 5.01
CA GLU A 76 -2.77 -0.09 6.41
C GLU A 76 -1.53 0.30 7.23
N ALA A 77 -0.33 0.11 6.69
CA ALA A 77 0.92 0.52 7.32
C ALA A 77 0.93 2.02 7.62
N LEU A 78 0.51 2.84 6.65
CA LEU A 78 0.38 4.29 6.81
C LEU A 78 -0.63 4.67 7.90
N VAL A 79 -1.84 4.07 7.88
CA VAL A 79 -2.85 4.36 8.90
C VAL A 79 -2.36 3.99 10.31
N ARG A 80 -1.73 2.82 10.47
CA ARG A 80 -1.20 2.37 11.75
C ARG A 80 -0.14 3.32 12.30
N ALA A 81 0.77 3.78 11.46
CA ALA A 81 1.90 4.61 11.89
C ALA A 81 1.52 6.09 12.09
N LEU A 82 0.57 6.61 11.30
CA LEU A 82 0.14 8.02 11.37
C LEU A 82 -0.89 8.27 12.47
N ARG A 83 -1.67 7.26 12.87
CA ARG A 83 -2.63 7.43 13.96
C ARG A 83 -1.91 7.75 15.28
N PRO A 84 -2.38 8.75 16.05
CA PRO A 84 -1.91 8.98 17.41
C PRO A 84 -2.01 7.72 18.24
N ALA A 85 -0.93 7.33 18.92
CA ALA A 85 -1.04 6.42 20.04
C ALA A 85 -2.00 7.10 21.03
N SER A 86 -3.18 6.53 21.21
CA SER A 86 -4.16 7.09 22.13
C SER A 86 -3.50 7.22 23.50
N ALA A 87 -3.49 8.43 24.05
CA ALA A 87 -3.01 8.74 25.39
C ALA A 87 -3.92 8.10 26.46
#